data_AF-A0A8B5XRW7-F1
#
_entry.id   AF-A0A8B5XRW7-F1
#
_cell.length_a   1.000
_cell.length_b   1.000
_cell.length_c   1.000
_cell.angle_alpha   90.00
_cell.angle_beta   90.00
_cell.angle_gamma   90.00
#
_symmetry.space_group_name_H-M   'P 1'
#
loop_
_entity.id
_entity.type
_entity.pdbx_description
1 polymer ?
#
loop_
_entity_poly.entity_id
_entity_poly.type
_entity_poly.pdbx_seq_one_letter_code
_entity_poly.pdbx_strand_id
1 'polypeptide(L)'
;MKPIDRTEVQNAIDSFAGQDVYLHLETTNGAYATHVDEAFFSAGAYIRNAFIKYEHGKIVGDGPYRIGLKLNIGWVYAEGVNHFEMDEQGRLLLAGLDFSGKLAVSMQLSPTPFE
;
A
#
# COMPACT_ATOMS: atom_id res chain seq x y z
N MET A 1 -0.49 -12.16 -5.87
CA MET A 1 -0.87 -11.71 -4.50
C MET A 1 -1.76 -12.74 -3.80
N LYS A 2 -1.61 -12.86 -2.48
CA LYS A 2 -2.41 -13.73 -1.58
C LYS A 2 -3.07 -12.89 -0.48
N PRO A 3 -4.12 -13.39 0.20
CA PRO A 3 -4.70 -12.71 1.37
C PRO A 3 -3.64 -12.40 2.42
N ILE A 4 -3.80 -11.31 3.16
CA ILE A 4 -2.85 -10.90 4.19
C ILE A 4 -2.68 -11.99 5.26
N ASP A 5 -1.42 -12.40 5.45
CA ASP A 5 -0.94 -12.94 6.71
C ASP A 5 -0.30 -11.79 7.47
N ARG A 6 -0.93 -11.40 8.60
CA ARG A 6 -0.50 -10.23 9.38
C ARG A 6 0.93 -10.36 9.89
N THR A 7 1.38 -11.56 10.23
CA THR A 7 2.73 -11.80 10.75
C THR A 7 3.75 -11.67 9.63
N GLU A 8 3.47 -12.27 8.47
CA GLU A 8 4.36 -12.20 7.30
C GLU A 8 4.50 -10.75 6.80
N VAL A 9 3.39 -10.02 6.71
CA VAL A 9 3.40 -8.60 6.31
C VAL A 9 4.12 -7.74 7.35
N GLN A 10 3.90 -7.95 8.65
CA GLN A 10 4.62 -7.20 9.68
C GLN A 10 6.13 -7.43 9.59
N ASN A 11 6.57 -8.69 9.41
CA ASN A 11 7.99 -9.02 9.23
C ASN A 11 8.58 -8.36 7.98
N ALA A 12 7.83 -8.34 6.87
CA ALA A 12 8.26 -7.66 5.65
C ALA A 12 8.41 -6.14 5.89
N ILE A 13 7.42 -5.48 6.51
CA ILE A 13 7.50 -4.06 6.89
C ILE A 13 8.71 -3.80 7.80
N ASP A 14 8.97 -4.66 8.79
CA ASP A 14 10.10 -4.46 9.70
C ASP A 14 11.44 -4.64 8.96
N SER A 15 11.50 -5.47 7.92
CA SER A 15 12.72 -5.71 7.12
C SER A 15 13.19 -4.50 6.29
N PHE A 16 12.31 -3.54 6.00
CA PHE A 16 12.65 -2.29 5.30
C PHE A 16 12.84 -1.09 6.24
N ALA A 17 12.50 -1.22 7.53
CA ALA A 17 12.61 -0.13 8.49
C ALA A 17 14.07 0.32 8.66
N GLY A 18 14.29 1.62 8.80
CA GLY A 18 15.61 2.22 8.97
C GLY A 18 16.49 2.23 7.70
N GLN A 19 15.95 1.81 6.55
CA GLN A 19 16.63 1.85 5.25
C GLN A 19 16.00 2.89 4.33
N ASP A 20 16.76 3.35 3.36
CA ASP A 20 16.22 4.18 2.29
C ASP A 20 15.50 3.28 1.28
N VAL A 21 14.22 3.57 1.03
CA VAL A 21 13.34 2.77 0.17
C VAL A 21 12.49 3.66 -0.74
N TYR A 22 12.02 3.08 -1.84
CA TYR A 22 11.05 3.68 -2.73
C TYR A 22 9.65 3.23 -2.34
N LEU A 23 8.76 4.21 -2.15
CA LEU A 23 7.35 4.01 -1.88
C LEU A 23 6.53 4.30 -3.14
N HIS A 24 5.59 3.40 -3.42
CA HIS A 24 4.42 3.67 -4.26
C HIS A 24 3.18 3.66 -3.37
N LEU A 25 2.31 4.66 -3.52
CA LEU A 25 1.00 4.69 -2.86
C LEU A 25 -0.04 5.27 -3.82
N GLU A 26 -1.10 4.52 -4.06
CA GLU A 26 -2.23 4.99 -4.86
C GLU A 26 -3.56 4.60 -4.24
N THR A 27 -4.56 5.45 -4.47
CA THR A 27 -5.97 5.17 -4.23
C THR A 27 -6.76 5.52 -5.47
N THR A 28 -7.71 4.67 -5.81
CA THR A 28 -8.44 4.70 -7.10
C THR A 28 -9.93 4.91 -6.89
N ASN A 29 -10.33 5.51 -5.76
CA ASN A 29 -11.72 5.66 -5.36
C ASN A 29 -12.52 6.38 -6.47
N GLY A 30 -13.21 5.60 -7.30
CA GLY A 30 -14.00 6.11 -8.42
C GLY A 30 -13.43 5.99 -9.83
N ALA A 31 -12.17 5.64 -10.04
CA ALA A 31 -11.62 5.50 -11.41
C ALA A 31 -12.38 4.44 -12.24
N TYR A 32 -12.93 3.42 -11.56
CA TYR A 32 -13.72 2.36 -12.18
C TYR A 32 -15.24 2.52 -12.04
N ALA A 33 -15.72 3.51 -11.27
CA ALA A 33 -17.14 3.76 -11.04
C ALA A 33 -17.72 4.75 -12.08
N THR A 34 -16.88 5.61 -12.66
CA THR A 34 -17.27 6.56 -13.72
C THR A 34 -17.75 5.91 -15.01
N HIS A 35 -17.46 4.62 -15.24
CA HIS A 35 -18.03 3.88 -16.38
C HIS A 35 -19.53 3.58 -16.22
N VAL A 36 -20.09 3.73 -15.02
CA VAL A 36 -21.48 3.37 -14.70
C VAL A 36 -22.34 4.59 -14.38
N ASP A 37 -21.74 5.68 -13.87
CA ASP A 37 -22.45 6.91 -13.52
C ASP A 37 -21.55 8.15 -13.72
N GLU A 38 -21.90 9.03 -14.67
CA GLU A 38 -21.17 10.28 -14.95
C GLU A 38 -21.24 11.29 -13.79
N ALA A 39 -22.17 11.10 -12.84
CA ALA A 39 -22.25 11.90 -11.62
C ALA A 39 -21.30 11.43 -10.51
N PHE A 40 -20.53 10.35 -10.72
CA PHE A 40 -19.63 9.80 -9.71
C PHE A 40 -18.39 10.68 -9.51
N PHE A 41 -18.23 11.24 -8.31
CA PHE A 41 -17.06 12.02 -7.94
C PHE A 41 -15.84 11.10 -7.74
N SER A 42 -14.98 11.06 -8.75
CA SER A 42 -13.71 10.32 -8.69
C SER A 42 -12.66 11.14 -7.94
N ALA A 43 -12.14 10.59 -6.83
CA ALA A 43 -11.10 11.18 -6.03
C ALA A 43 -10.02 10.13 -5.74
N GLY A 44 -8.81 10.39 -6.21
CA GLY A 44 -7.67 9.51 -6.03
C GLY A 44 -6.45 10.28 -5.56
N ALA A 45 -5.48 9.53 -5.04
CA ALA A 45 -4.14 10.01 -4.76
C ALA A 45 -3.15 9.08 -5.45
N TYR A 46 -2.03 9.63 -5.90
CA TYR A 46 -0.97 8.85 -6.54
C TYR A 46 0.39 9.45 -6.20
N ILE A 47 1.29 8.61 -5.72
CA ILE A 47 2.70 8.91 -5.55
C ILE A 47 3.50 7.68 -5.93
N ARG A 48 4.47 7.84 -6.84
CA ARG A 48 5.37 6.78 -7.28
C ARG A 48 6.81 7.21 -7.05
N ASN A 49 7.65 6.26 -6.65
CA ASN A 49 9.08 6.48 -6.40
C ASN A 49 9.36 7.58 -5.37
N ALA A 50 8.48 7.72 -4.36
CA ALA A 50 8.81 8.55 -3.21
C ALA A 50 9.97 7.91 -2.45
N PHE A 51 11.11 8.58 -2.43
CA PHE A 51 12.28 8.13 -1.70
C PHE A 51 12.14 8.51 -0.22
N ILE A 52 11.94 7.50 0.64
CA ILE A 52 11.65 7.69 2.05
C ILE A 52 12.53 6.81 2.92
N LYS A 53 12.63 7.21 4.19
CA LYS A 53 13.20 6.40 5.26
C LYS A 53 12.27 6.46 6.46
N TYR A 54 11.70 5.33 6.84
CA TYR A 54 10.80 5.25 7.99
C TYR A 54 11.48 4.57 9.18
N GLU A 55 11.15 5.04 10.38
CA GLU A 55 11.71 4.57 11.66
C GLU A 55 11.18 3.18 12.02
N HIS A 56 9.86 3.00 11.90
CA HIS A 56 9.16 1.74 12.12
C HIS A 56 7.80 1.76 11.40
N GLY A 57 7.24 0.58 11.15
CA GLY A 57 5.91 0.44 10.56
C GLY A 57 5.06 -0.60 11.27
N LYS A 58 3.74 -0.48 11.13
CA LYS A 58 2.79 -1.43 11.73
C LYS A 58 1.63 -1.75 10.80
N ILE A 59 1.27 -3.03 10.78
CA ILE A 59 -0.02 -3.50 10.27
C ILE A 59 -0.97 -3.81 11.44
N VAL A 60 -2.16 -3.23 11.39
CA VAL A 60 -3.20 -3.34 12.45
C VAL A 60 -4.59 -3.59 11.87
N GLY A 61 -5.50 -4.06 12.71
CA GLY A 61 -6.88 -4.42 12.35
C GLY A 61 -7.08 -5.93 12.21
N ASP A 62 -8.35 -6.32 12.03
CA ASP A 62 -8.79 -7.72 11.90
C ASP A 62 -9.29 -8.05 10.47
N GLY A 63 -9.02 -7.16 9.50
CA GLY A 63 -9.36 -7.33 8.10
C GLY A 63 -10.63 -6.57 7.66
N PRO A 64 -10.57 -5.66 6.67
CA PRO A 64 -9.36 -5.14 6.01
C PRO A 64 -8.39 -4.49 7.00
N TYR A 65 -7.11 -4.47 6.64
CA TYR A 65 -6.04 -3.99 7.49
C TYR A 65 -5.65 -2.55 7.17
N ARG A 66 -4.93 -1.95 8.12
CA ARG A 66 -4.32 -0.62 8.03
C ARG A 66 -2.82 -0.73 8.20
N ILE A 67 -2.09 0.03 7.41
CA ILE A 67 -0.63 0.08 7.47
C ILE A 67 -0.20 1.52 7.71
N GLY A 68 0.60 1.72 8.75
CA GLY A 68 1.21 3.01 9.07
C GLY A 68 2.73 2.92 9.10
N LEU A 69 3.41 3.85 8.45
CA LEU A 69 4.87 4.01 8.48
C LEU A 69 5.22 5.35 9.13
N LYS A 70 6.02 5.33 10.19
CA LYS A 70 6.51 6.54 10.87
C LYS A 70 7.74 7.07 10.15
N LEU A 71 7.64 8.25 9.52
CA LEU A 71 8.79 8.99 8.98
C LEU A 71 9.37 9.91 10.06
N ASN A 72 10.55 10.49 9.83
CA ASN A 72 11.16 11.46 10.76
C ASN A 72 10.20 12.62 11.12
N ILE A 73 9.64 13.28 10.11
CA ILE A 73 8.77 14.47 10.26
C ILE A 73 7.31 14.22 9.86
N GLY A 74 6.89 12.97 9.72
CA GLY A 74 5.56 12.67 9.20
C GLY A 74 5.20 11.19 9.21
N TRP A 75 4.17 10.83 8.45
CA TRP A 75 3.63 9.49 8.40
C TRP A 75 3.15 9.15 6.98
N VAL A 76 3.23 7.88 6.63
CA VAL A 76 2.53 7.30 5.48
C VAL A 76 1.47 6.36 6.02
N TYR A 77 0.26 6.42 5.47
CA TYR A 77 -0.85 5.59 5.93
C TYR A 77 -1.67 5.06 4.75
N ALA A 78 -2.01 3.77 4.79
CA ALA A 78 -2.98 3.14 3.89
C ALA A 78 -3.98 2.32 4.69
N GLU A 79 -5.23 2.35 4.26
CA GLU A 79 -6.35 1.63 4.86
C GLU A 79 -7.12 0.85 3.79
N GLY A 80 -7.67 -0.30 4.18
CA GLY A 80 -8.43 -1.16 3.27
C GLY A 80 -7.58 -2.25 2.61
N VAL A 81 -6.36 -2.49 3.11
CA VAL A 81 -5.44 -3.48 2.54
C VAL A 81 -5.91 -4.89 2.92
N ASN A 82 -6.00 -5.81 1.97
CA ASN A 82 -6.46 -7.18 2.19
C ASN A 82 -5.62 -8.25 1.49
N HIS A 83 -4.72 -7.87 0.57
CA HIS A 83 -3.81 -8.76 -0.14
C HIS A 83 -2.37 -8.25 -0.10
N PHE A 84 -1.42 -9.16 -0.23
CA PHE A 84 0.00 -8.85 -0.34
C PHE A 84 0.79 -9.87 -1.17
N GLU A 85 2.01 -9.51 -1.51
CA GLU A 85 3.03 -10.36 -2.13
C GLU A 85 4.42 -9.82 -1.84
N MET A 86 5.37 -10.70 -1.55
CA MET A 86 6.80 -10.42 -1.71
C MET A 86 7.17 -10.96 -3.08
N ASP A 87 7.57 -10.10 -4.00
CA ASP A 87 7.93 -10.54 -5.34
C ASP A 87 9.40 -10.98 -5.45
N GLU A 88 9.78 -11.48 -6.62
CA GLU A 88 11.13 -11.97 -6.91
C GLU A 88 12.21 -10.87 -6.84
N GLN A 89 11.81 -9.60 -6.89
CA GLN A 89 12.70 -8.44 -6.80
C GLN A 89 12.88 -7.97 -5.35
N GLY A 90 12.27 -8.67 -4.39
CA GLY A 90 12.33 -8.34 -2.97
C GLY A 90 11.50 -7.10 -2.64
N ARG A 91 10.42 -6.84 -3.38
CA ARG A 91 9.49 -5.73 -3.11
C ARG A 91 8.29 -6.24 -2.33
N LEU A 92 7.84 -5.46 -1.35
CA LEU A 92 6.57 -5.70 -0.68
C LEU A 92 5.46 -4.99 -1.44
N LEU A 93 4.56 -5.77 -2.04
CA LEU A 93 3.41 -5.27 -2.78
C LEU A 93 2.16 -5.50 -1.94
N LEU A 94 1.47 -4.43 -1.54
CA LEU A 94 0.23 -4.49 -0.78
C LEU A 94 -0.92 -3.92 -1.60
N ALA A 95 -2.08 -4.57 -1.52
CA ALA A 95 -3.29 -4.16 -2.23
C ALA A 95 -4.53 -4.30 -1.36
N GLY A 96 -5.44 -3.34 -1.51
CA GLY A 96 -6.82 -3.45 -1.08
C GLY A 96 -7.70 -3.59 -2.31
N LEU A 97 -8.36 -4.74 -2.43
CA LEU A 97 -9.37 -4.98 -3.46
C LEU A 97 -10.77 -4.70 -2.91
N ASP A 98 -11.60 -4.01 -3.69
CA ASP A 98 -13.01 -3.80 -3.37
C ASP A 98 -13.84 -5.09 -3.53
N PHE A 99 -15.15 -5.01 -3.26
CA PHE A 99 -16.06 -6.16 -3.36
C PHE A 99 -16.21 -6.73 -4.79
N SER A 100 -15.80 -5.97 -5.81
CA SER A 100 -15.76 -6.41 -7.22
C SER A 100 -14.39 -6.94 -7.64
N GLY A 101 -13.42 -7.00 -6.72
CA GLY A 101 -12.05 -7.41 -6.99
C GLY A 101 -11.20 -6.33 -7.65
N LYS A 102 -11.68 -5.09 -7.75
CA LYS A 102 -10.93 -3.98 -8.33
C LYS A 102 -10.02 -3.34 -7.29
N LEU A 103 -8.87 -2.84 -7.72
CA LEU A 103 -7.94 -2.15 -6.84
C LEU A 103 -8.60 -0.88 -6.29
N ALA A 104 -8.57 -0.72 -4.97
CA ALA A 104 -9.03 0.46 -4.23
C ALA A 104 -7.87 1.24 -3.60
N VAL A 105 -6.85 0.52 -3.12
CA VAL A 105 -5.61 1.07 -2.57
C VAL A 105 -4.44 0.16 -2.92
N SER A 106 -3.27 0.73 -3.22
CA SER A 106 -2.01 -0.01 -3.22
C SER A 106 -0.95 0.76 -2.46
N MET A 107 -0.19 0.05 -1.61
CA MET A 107 1.03 0.54 -0.98
C MET A 107 2.15 -0.43 -1.32
N GLN A 108 3.27 0.04 -1.83
CA GLN A 108 4.39 -0.82 -2.21
C GLN A 108 5.70 -0.25 -1.71
N LEU A 109 6.59 -1.12 -1.23
CA LEU A 109 7.93 -0.77 -0.76
C LEU A 109 8.95 -1.54 -1.57
N SER A 110 10.01 -0.85 -2.01
CA SER A 110 11.06 -1.43 -2.84
C SER A 110 12.43 -0.85 -2.49
N PRO A 111 13.51 -1.65 -2.54
CA PRO A 111 14.88 -1.13 -2.41
C PRO A 111 15.33 -0.33 -3.65
N THR A 112 14.67 -0.52 -4.80
CA THR A 112 14.96 0.18 -6.06
C THR A 112 13.72 0.92 -6.60
N PRO A 113 13.89 1.93 -7.48
CA PRO A 113 12.75 2.57 -8.13
C PRO A 113 11.85 1.55 -8.85
N PHE A 114 10.54 1.78 -8.85
CA PHE A 114 9.57 1.07 -9.67
C PHE A 114 9.58 1.63 -11.10
N GLU A 115 9.66 0.73 -12.09
CA GLU A 115 9.56 1.03 -13.54
C GLU A 115 8.12 1.16 -14.01
#